data_AF-A0A524BHH2-F1
#
_entry.id   AF-A0A524BHH2-F1
#
_cell.length_a   1.000
_cell.length_b   1.000
_cell.length_c   1.000
_cell.angle_alpha   90.00
_cell.angle_beta   90.00
_cell.angle_gamma   90.00
#
_symmetry.space_group_name_H-M   'P 1'
#
loop_
_entity.id
_entity.type
_entity.pdbx_description
1 polymer ?
#
loop_
_entity_poly.entity_id
_entity_poly.type
_entity_poly.pdbx_seq_one_letter_code
_entity_poly.pdbx_strand_id
1 'polypeptide(L)'
;MSDEIPPVPWSARAPQRYVFAVIAVVLGIAVVITALAYIRAGVGGVVPFLMITVGPVLAVVYVYYFGFRKFDQPQDSSGTPPVA
;
A
#
# COMPACT_ATOMS: atom_id res chain seq x y z
N MET A 1 -18.75 -1.36 -29.01
CA MET A 1 -17.51 -1.54 -28.23
C MET A 1 -17.94 -1.33 -26.79
N SER A 2 -18.22 -2.43 -26.09
CA SER A 2 -18.77 -2.36 -24.73
C SER A 2 -17.63 -1.94 -23.81
N ASP A 3 -17.77 -0.80 -23.15
CA ASP A 3 -16.84 -0.36 -22.12
C ASP A 3 -16.93 -1.31 -20.92
N GLU A 4 -16.10 -2.35 -20.95
CA GLU A 4 -15.97 -3.31 -19.86
C GLU A 4 -15.24 -2.61 -18.72
N ILE A 5 -15.99 -2.14 -17.71
CA ILE A 5 -15.41 -1.54 -16.51
C ILE A 5 -14.56 -2.61 -15.84
N PRO A 6 -13.23 -2.43 -15.72
CA PRO A 6 -12.36 -3.45 -15.16
C PRO A 6 -12.75 -3.72 -13.70
N PRO A 7 -13.01 -4.98 -13.32
CA PRO A 7 -13.48 -5.31 -11.99
C PRO A 7 -12.39 -5.00 -10.94
N VAL A 8 -12.81 -4.43 -9.80
CA VAL A 8 -11.89 -4.09 -8.70
C VAL A 8 -11.16 -5.35 -8.22
N PRO A 9 -9.80 -5.35 -8.22
CA PRO A 9 -9.02 -6.51 -7.80
C PRO A 9 -9.27 -6.82 -6.32
N TRP A 10 -9.30 -8.10 -5.97
CA TRP A 10 -9.63 -8.56 -4.61
C TRP A 10 -8.79 -7.88 -3.52
N SER A 11 -7.47 -7.75 -3.74
CA SER A 11 -6.55 -7.10 -2.80
C SER A 11 -6.83 -5.62 -2.54
N ALA A 12 -7.60 -4.96 -3.41
CA ALA A 12 -8.01 -3.57 -3.28
C ALA A 12 -9.38 -3.37 -2.61
N ARG A 13 -10.11 -4.45 -2.32
CA ARG A 13 -11.42 -4.39 -1.67
C ARG A 13 -11.26 -4.07 -0.19
N ALA A 14 -12.15 -3.24 0.36
CA ALA A 14 -12.24 -3.07 1.81
C ALA A 14 -12.84 -4.34 2.44
N PRO A 15 -12.37 -4.78 3.63
CA PRO A 15 -11.37 -4.14 4.49
C PRO A 15 -9.91 -4.52 4.17
N GLN A 16 -9.67 -5.49 3.28
CA GLN A 16 -8.36 -6.09 3.01
C GLN A 16 -7.28 -5.08 2.61
N ARG A 17 -7.66 -4.04 1.85
CA ARG A 17 -6.73 -2.96 1.46
C ARG A 17 -6.07 -2.29 2.66
N TYR A 18 -6.80 -2.11 3.77
CA TYR A 18 -6.26 -1.47 4.98
C TYR A 18 -5.29 -2.39 5.71
N VAL A 19 -5.56 -3.70 5.72
CA VAL A 19 -4.65 -4.71 6.28
C VAL A 19 -3.32 -4.68 5.53
N PHE A 20 -3.35 -4.70 4.20
CA PHE A 20 -2.12 -4.60 3.39
C PHE A 20 -1.38 -3.27 3.58
N ALA A 21 -2.10 -2.16 3.70
CA ALA A 21 -1.50 -0.87 4.00
C ALA A 21 -0.77 -0.88 5.36
N VAL A 22 -1.41 -1.41 6.41
CA VAL A 22 -0.79 -1.53 7.74
C VAL A 22 0.45 -2.43 7.70
N ILE A 23 0.38 -3.59 7.04
CA ILE A 23 1.52 -4.49 6.88
C ILE A 23 2.69 -3.76 6.18
N ALA A 24 2.41 -3.02 5.11
CA ALA A 24 3.45 -2.26 4.40
C ALA A 24 4.13 -1.21 5.30
N VAL A 25 3.36 -0.51 6.13
CA VAL A 25 3.92 0.44 7.12
C VAL A 25 4.81 -0.27 8.13
N VAL A 26 4.34 -1.38 8.70
CA VAL A 26 5.09 -2.15 9.71
C VAL A 26 6.41 -2.68 9.12
N LEU A 27 6.38 -3.21 7.90
CA LEU A 27 7.58 -3.66 7.20
C LEU A 27 8.54 -2.51 6.91
N GLY A 28 8.04 -1.36 6.46
CA GLY A 28 8.86 -0.16 6.24
C GLY A 28 9.60 0.27 7.51
N ILE A 29 8.90 0.32 8.64
CA ILE A 29 9.49 0.66 9.95
C ILE A 29 10.55 -0.38 10.35
N ALA A 30 10.23 -1.67 10.22
CA ALA A 30 11.16 -2.75 10.57
C ALA A 30 12.46 -2.65 9.77
N VAL A 31 12.39 -2.41 8.46
CA VAL A 31 13.55 -2.23 7.59
C VAL A 31 14.42 -1.06 8.05
N VAL A 32 13.83 0.08 8.39
CA VAL A 32 14.58 1.25 8.88
C VAL A 32 15.27 0.95 10.22
N ILE A 33 14.59 0.30 11.15
CA ILE A 33 15.17 -0.07 12.46
C ILE A 33 16.35 -1.04 12.26
N THR A 34 16.18 -2.07 11.44
CA THR A 34 17.23 -3.03 11.12
C THR A 34 18.44 -2.37 10.46
N ALA A 35 18.21 -1.46 9.52
CA ALA A 35 19.29 -0.72 8.88
C ALA A 35 20.07 0.15 9.86
N LEU A 36 19.38 0.86 10.76
CA LEU A 36 20.03 1.63 11.83
C LEU A 36 20.86 0.74 12.76
N ALA A 37 20.38 -0.46 13.08
CA ALA A 37 21.12 -1.42 13.90
C ALA A 37 22.41 -1.89 13.20
N TYR A 38 22.35 -2.19 11.90
CA TYR A 38 23.53 -2.55 11.11
C TYR A 38 24.56 -1.41 11.03
N ILE A 39 24.10 -0.18 10.79
CA ILE A 39 24.98 1.01 10.78
C ILE A 39 25.67 1.18 12.13
N ARG A 40 24.93 1.06 13.25
CA ARG A 40 25.50 1.17 14.61
C ARG A 40 26.51 0.07 14.92
N ALA A 41 26.30 -1.13 14.39
CA ALA A 41 27.22 -2.24 14.54
C ALA A 41 28.50 -2.09 13.68
N GLY A 42 28.57 -1.09 12.79
CA GLY A 42 29.66 -0.95 11.83
C GLY A 42 29.68 -2.05 10.76
N VAL A 43 28.57 -2.79 10.61
CA VAL A 43 28.46 -3.94 9.71
C VAL A 43 27.54 -3.55 8.54
N GLY A 44 27.98 -3.78 7.30
CA GLY A 44 27.06 -3.76 6.14
C GLY A 44 27.34 -2.74 5.04
N GLY A 45 28.38 -1.91 5.11
CA GLY A 45 28.79 -1.05 3.99
C GLY A 45 27.61 -0.24 3.41
N VAL A 46 27.37 -0.34 2.09
CA VAL A 46 26.31 0.40 1.38
C VAL A 46 24.89 -0.14 1.62
N VAL A 47 24.75 -1.42 2.00
CA VAL A 47 23.44 -2.12 2.03
C VAL A 47 22.47 -1.49 3.04
N PRO A 48 22.86 -1.17 4.29
CA PRO A 48 21.99 -0.49 5.25
C PRO A 48 21.52 0.89 4.76
N PHE A 49 22.36 1.62 4.03
CA PHE A 49 21.98 2.93 3.49
C PHE A 49 20.88 2.80 2.42
N LEU A 50 20.99 1.77 1.56
CA LEU A 50 19.96 1.45 0.59
C LEU A 50 18.66 1.00 1.27
N MET A 51 18.74 0.25 2.37
CA MET A 51 17.55 -0.12 3.16
C MET A 51 16.82 1.11 3.73
N ILE A 52 17.54 2.11 4.22
CA ILE A 52 16.96 3.37 4.75
C ILE A 52 16.25 4.18 3.66
N THR A 53 16.69 4.11 2.40
CA THR A 53 16.06 4.83 1.30
C THR A 53 14.92 4.03 0.69
N VAL A 54 15.15 2.75 0.38
CA VAL A 54 14.18 1.89 -0.32
C VAL A 54 12.99 1.53 0.57
N GLY A 55 13.20 1.29 1.87
CA GLY A 55 12.14 0.92 2.81
C GLY A 55 11.02 1.96 2.92
N PRO A 56 11.33 3.23 3.22
CA PRO A 56 10.34 4.32 3.25
C PRO A 56 9.67 4.57 1.91
N VAL A 57 10.43 4.51 0.81
CA VAL A 57 9.87 4.71 -0.54
C VAL A 57 8.83 3.63 -0.87
N LEU A 58 9.16 2.36 -0.63
CA LEU A 58 8.21 1.26 -0.82
C LEU A 58 6.99 1.40 0.10
N ALA A 59 7.19 1.73 1.38
CA ALA A 59 6.10 1.93 2.31
C ALA A 59 5.14 3.04 1.85
N VAL A 60 5.66 4.18 1.40
CA VAL A 60 4.85 5.29 0.86
C VAL A 60 4.08 4.85 -0.39
N VAL A 61 4.75 4.16 -1.33
CA VAL A 61 4.10 3.69 -2.56
C VAL A 61 2.97 2.71 -2.24
N TYR A 62 3.20 1.75 -1.35
CA TYR A 62 2.19 0.76 -0.96
C TYR A 62 1.03 1.40 -0.18
N VAL A 63 1.32 2.30 0.76
CA VAL A 63 0.28 3.03 1.50
C VAL A 63 -0.54 3.90 0.56
N TYR A 64 0.09 4.58 -0.40
CA TYR A 64 -0.62 5.31 -1.43
C TYR A 64 -1.50 4.37 -2.27
N TYR A 65 -0.95 3.27 -2.76
CA TYR A 65 -1.66 2.32 -3.62
C TYR A 65 -2.83 1.63 -2.91
N PHE A 66 -2.68 1.19 -1.66
CA PHE A 66 -3.71 0.44 -0.94
C PHE A 66 -4.61 1.31 -0.06
N GLY A 67 -4.08 2.40 0.49
CA GLY A 67 -4.80 3.29 1.41
C GLY A 67 -5.53 4.44 0.72
N PHE A 68 -4.92 5.06 -0.29
CA PHE A 68 -5.40 6.32 -0.86
C PHE A 68 -5.84 6.23 -2.32
N ARG A 69 -5.32 5.29 -3.11
CA ARG A 69 -5.78 5.08 -4.49
C ARG A 69 -7.23 4.66 -4.46
N LYS A 70 -8.09 5.52 -4.99
CA LYS A 70 -9.48 5.17 -5.28
C LYS A 70 -9.44 4.18 -6.43
N PHE A 71 -9.62 2.90 -6.10
CA PHE A 71 -10.12 1.94 -7.06
C PHE A 71 -11.59 2.27 -7.17
N ASP A 72 -11.95 3.03 -8.19
CA ASP A 72 -13.31 3.52 -8.38
C ASP A 72 -14.28 2.34 -8.20
N GLN A 73 -15.12 2.47 -7.18
CA GLN A 73 -16.24 1.56 -6.99
C GLN A 73 -17.11 1.66 -8.25
N PRO A 74 -17.70 0.56 -8.72
CA PRO A 74 -18.72 0.65 -9.75
C PRO A 74 -19.73 1.71 -9.32
N GLN A 75 -19.80 2.80 -10.07
CA GLN A 75 -20.79 3.84 -9.91
C GLN A 75 -22.15 3.16 -9.92
N ASP A 76 -22.92 3.36 -8.85
CA ASP A 76 -24.25 2.77 -8.64
C ASP A 76 -25.04 2.72 -9.95
N SER A 77 -25.06 1.54 -10.57
CA SER A 77 -25.82 1.26 -11.78
C SER A 77 -27.02 0.37 -11.45
N SER A 78 -27.60 0.55 -10.27
CA SER A 78 -28.95 0.07 -9.96
C SER A 78 -29.84 1.27 -9.73
N GLY A 79 -30.43 1.76 -10.81
CA GLY A 79 -31.41 2.84 -10.83
C GLY A 79 -32.69 2.48 -10.06
N THR A 80 -32.64 2.59 -8.74
CA THR A 80 -33.81 2.56 -7.86
C THR A 80 -33.93 3.95 -7.22
N PRO A 81 -35.00 4.72 -7.49
CA PRO A 81 -35.20 5.99 -6.81
C PRO A 81 -35.38 5.76 -5.30
N PRO A 82 -35.00 6.74 -4.46
CA PRO A 82 -35.15 6.63 -3.02
C PRO A 82 -36.64 6.48 -2.70
N VAL A 83 -36.99 5.38 -2.03
CA VAL A 83 -38.31 5.22 -1.42
C VAL A 83 -38.28 6.05 -0.13
N ALA A 84 -39.13 7.06 -0.09
CA ALA A 84 -39.34 7.97 1.03
C ALA A 84 -39.81 7.25 2.30
#